data_AF-A0A3D1D1R1-F1
#
_entry.id   AF-A0A3D1D1R1-F1
#
_cell.length_a   1.000
_cell.length_b   1.000
_cell.length_c   1.000
_cell.angle_alpha   90.00
_cell.angle_beta   90.00
_cell.angle_gamma   90.00
#
_symmetry.space_group_name_H-M   'P 1'
#
loop_
_entity.id
_entity.type
_entity.pdbx_description
1 polymer ?
#
loop_
_entity_poly.entity_id
_entity_poly.type
_entity_poly.pdbx_seq_one_letter_code
_entity_poly.pdbx_strand_id
1 'polypeptide(L)'
;MTNKGFDFDNIGKRMPYSTPDGFFDKLEDDIWKELNNDGSGHDGNMANTPATLEAARKHKPPKLRLLTRSLLAVAACLTLALIIHINFPKRHATTINDVDQAFSQLSTDDQAYLVEVYQEDVFIH
;
A
#
# COMPACT_ATOMS: atom_id res chain seq x y z
N MET A 1 8.96 -13.74 -47.79
CA MET A 1 9.79 -13.20 -46.70
C MET A 1 9.60 -11.68 -46.70
N THR A 2 8.63 -11.17 -45.95
CA THR A 2 8.35 -9.72 -45.90
C THR A 2 9.14 -9.09 -44.76
N ASN A 3 9.99 -8.14 -45.13
CA ASN A 3 10.84 -7.33 -44.27
C ASN A 3 9.94 -6.55 -43.28
N LYS A 4 10.00 -6.89 -41.99
CA LYS A 4 9.36 -6.09 -40.93
C LYS A 4 10.20 -4.82 -40.78
N GLY A 5 9.70 -3.72 -41.34
CA GLY A 5 10.34 -2.42 -41.32
C GLY A 5 10.69 -2.00 -39.89
N PHE A 6 11.99 -1.87 -39.64
CA PHE A 6 12.51 -1.27 -38.43
C PHE A 6 12.42 0.26 -38.59
N ASP A 7 11.58 0.89 -37.77
CA ASP A 7 11.30 2.31 -37.81
C ASP A 7 12.11 3.02 -36.72
N PHE A 8 13.10 3.82 -37.15
CA PHE A 8 14.02 4.53 -36.26
C PHE A 8 13.36 5.69 -35.51
N ASP A 9 12.22 6.21 -35.99
CA ASP A 9 11.56 7.38 -35.39
C ASP A 9 10.83 7.05 -34.08
N ASN A 10 10.65 5.75 -33.81
CA ASN A 10 9.98 5.21 -32.65
C ASN A 10 10.91 4.49 -31.66
N ILE A 11 12.23 4.52 -31.91
CA ILE A 11 13.22 3.99 -30.96
C ILE A 11 13.19 4.87 -29.70
N GLY A 12 12.97 4.26 -28.54
CA GLY A 12 12.88 4.95 -27.24
C GLY A 12 11.52 5.57 -26.89
N LYS A 13 10.55 5.59 -27.81
CA LYS A 13 9.19 6.13 -27.56
C LYS A 13 8.15 5.09 -27.18
N ARG A 14 8.53 3.82 -27.18
CA ARG A 14 7.67 2.74 -26.69
C ARG A 14 7.76 2.68 -25.18
N MET A 15 6.62 2.79 -24.50
CA MET A 15 6.54 2.57 -23.07
C MET A 15 7.08 1.16 -22.76
N PRO A 16 8.22 1.03 -22.04
CA PRO A 16 8.90 -0.26 -21.86
C PRO A 16 8.06 -1.25 -21.06
N TYR A 17 7.09 -0.75 -20.31
CA TYR A 17 6.10 -1.55 -19.58
C TYR A 17 4.72 -0.99 -19.89
N SER A 18 3.90 -1.80 -20.53
CA SER A 18 2.46 -1.55 -20.67
C SER A 18 1.74 -2.75 -20.08
N THR A 19 0.75 -2.48 -19.24
CA THR A 19 -0.07 -3.54 -18.65
C THR A 19 -0.98 -4.11 -19.74
N PRO A 20 -1.04 -5.45 -19.91
CA PRO A 20 -1.97 -6.06 -20.86
C PRO A 20 -3.42 -5.70 -20.56
N ASP A 21 -4.24 -5.59 -21.61
CA ASP A 21 -5.68 -5.38 -21.46
C ASP A 21 -6.30 -6.49 -20.59
N GLY A 22 -7.10 -6.10 -19.61
CA GLY A 22 -7.79 -7.01 -18.69
C GLY A 22 -6.92 -7.63 -17.59
N PHE A 23 -5.69 -7.15 -17.38
CA PHE A 23 -4.85 -7.60 -16.25
C PHE A 23 -5.52 -7.36 -14.88
N PHE A 24 -6.09 -6.17 -14.68
CA PHE A 24 -6.73 -5.82 -13.40
C PHE A 24 -8.07 -6.56 -13.19
N ASP A 25 -8.83 -6.81 -14.26
CA ASP A 25 -10.08 -7.57 -14.19
C ASP A 25 -9.81 -9.01 -13.71
N LYS A 26 -8.78 -9.66 -14.26
CA LYS A 26 -8.37 -11.01 -13.83
C LYS A 26 -7.90 -11.02 -12.37
N LEU A 27 -7.13 -10.01 -11.97
CA LEU A 27 -6.64 -9.90 -10.61
C LEU A 27 -7.80 -9.76 -9.61
N GLU A 28 -8.81 -8.96 -9.95
CA GLU A 28 -10.00 -8.80 -9.12
C GLU A 28 -10.78 -10.11 -8.97
N ASP A 29 -11.03 -10.82 -10.08
CA ASP A 29 -11.73 -12.11 -10.07
C ASP A 29 -11.01 -13.15 -9.19
N ASP A 30 -9.68 -13.21 -9.27
CA ASP A 30 -8.85 -14.14 -8.51
C ASP A 30 -8.89 -13.82 -7.00
N ILE A 31 -8.85 -12.53 -6.62
CA ILE A 31 -8.94 -12.10 -5.21
C ILE A 31 -10.30 -12.49 -4.63
N TRP A 32 -11.39 -12.21 -5.34
CA TRP A 32 -12.74 -12.57 -4.87
C TRP A 32 -12.93 -14.07 -4.75
N LYS A 33 -12.33 -14.84 -5.66
CA LYS A 33 -12.37 -16.29 -5.60
C LYS A 33 -11.64 -16.81 -4.36
N GLU A 34 -10.47 -16.28 -4.04
CA GLU A 34 -9.69 -16.70 -2.86
C GLU A 34 -10.44 -16.41 -1.55
N LEU A 35 -10.96 -15.18 -1.39
CA LEU A 35 -11.73 -14.71 -0.22
C LEU A 35 -13.06 -15.44 0.03
N ASN A 36 -13.58 -16.10 -1.01
CA ASN A 36 -14.79 -16.91 -0.89
C ASN A 36 -14.46 -18.38 -0.61
N ASN A 37 -13.24 -18.82 -0.89
CA ASN A 37 -12.78 -20.19 -0.67
C ASN A 37 -12.13 -20.38 0.72
N ASP A 38 -11.53 -19.34 1.28
CA ASP A 38 -10.91 -19.32 2.62
C ASP A 38 -11.94 -19.14 3.77
N GLY A 39 -13.19 -18.78 3.44
CA GLY A 39 -14.31 -18.63 4.37
C GLY A 39 -14.83 -19.93 5.00
N SER A 40 -14.25 -21.10 4.69
CA SER A 40 -14.65 -22.38 5.26
C SER A 40 -13.44 -23.22 5.73
N GLY A 41 -12.90 -22.89 6.91
CA GLY A 41 -12.10 -23.87 7.67
C GLY A 41 -11.03 -23.30 8.59
N HIS A 42 -11.40 -22.90 9.80
CA HIS A 42 -10.48 -23.06 10.94
C HIS A 42 -11.26 -23.32 12.24
N ASP A 43 -11.24 -24.58 12.65
CA ASP A 43 -11.76 -25.10 13.91
C ASP A 43 -10.97 -24.57 15.12
N GLY A 44 -11.67 -24.21 16.19
CA GLY A 44 -11.07 -23.78 17.45
C GLY A 44 -12.06 -23.87 18.61
N ASN A 45 -12.26 -25.10 19.11
CA ASN A 45 -13.10 -25.43 20.25
C ASN A 45 -12.29 -25.29 21.57
N MET A 46 -12.74 -24.50 22.54
CA MET A 46 -12.40 -24.71 23.95
C MET A 46 -13.48 -24.15 24.87
N ALA A 47 -14.14 -25.05 25.57
CA ALA A 47 -15.12 -24.80 26.62
C ALA A 47 -14.45 -24.68 27.99
N ASN A 48 -14.93 -23.76 28.83
CA ASN A 48 -14.82 -23.83 30.29
C ASN A 48 -15.96 -23.05 30.98
N THR A 49 -16.95 -23.79 31.47
CA THR A 49 -17.90 -23.41 32.56
C THR A 49 -17.25 -23.69 33.92
N PRO A 50 -17.60 -23.07 35.07
CA PRO A 50 -18.97 -22.95 35.64
C PRO A 50 -19.28 -21.52 36.19
N ALA A 51 -20.52 -21.08 36.44
CA ALA A 51 -21.32 -21.49 37.59
C ALA A 51 -22.78 -20.99 37.48
N THR A 52 -23.64 -21.86 37.95
CA THR A 52 -25.05 -21.74 38.29
C THR A 52 -25.43 -20.45 39.03
N LEU A 53 -26.42 -19.72 38.51
CA LEU A 53 -27.59 -19.14 39.21
C LEU A 53 -28.66 -18.89 38.13
N GLU A 54 -29.65 -19.77 38.01
CA GLU A 54 -30.99 -19.61 38.61
C GLU A 54 -31.91 -18.65 37.82
N ALA A 55 -33.11 -19.16 37.54
CA ALA A 55 -34.34 -18.45 37.17
C ALA A 55 -34.51 -17.92 35.73
N ALA A 56 -35.15 -18.77 34.94
CA ALA A 56 -36.20 -18.48 33.95
C ALA A 56 -36.66 -17.01 33.79
N ARG A 57 -36.42 -16.45 32.60
CA ARG A 57 -37.40 -15.56 31.94
C ARG A 57 -37.17 -15.51 30.43
N LYS A 58 -38.13 -16.02 29.66
CA LYS A 58 -38.18 -15.83 28.20
C LYS A 58 -38.49 -14.36 27.92
N HIS A 59 -37.47 -13.56 27.64
CA HIS A 59 -37.64 -12.28 26.96
C HIS A 59 -36.89 -12.33 25.64
N LYS A 60 -37.65 -12.33 24.54
CA LYS A 60 -37.10 -12.09 23.19
C LYS A 60 -36.38 -10.73 23.25
N PRO A 61 -35.09 -10.63 22.87
CA PRO A 61 -34.44 -9.34 22.82
C PRO A 61 -35.08 -8.51 21.70
N PRO A 62 -35.33 -7.20 21.90
CA PRO A 62 -35.62 -6.33 20.78
C PRO A 62 -34.38 -6.31 19.88
N LYS A 63 -34.54 -6.48 18.57
CA LYS A 63 -33.47 -6.36 17.56
C LYS A 63 -32.88 -4.93 17.44
N LEU A 64 -33.06 -4.10 18.47
CA LEU A 64 -32.67 -2.69 18.56
C LEU A 64 -31.45 -2.48 19.48
N ARG A 65 -30.57 -3.49 19.60
CA ARG A 65 -29.23 -3.31 20.19
C ARG A 65 -28.11 -3.59 19.17
N LEU A 66 -28.47 -3.90 17.94
CA LEU A 66 -27.52 -4.21 16.87
C LEU A 66 -27.35 -3.08 15.85
N LEU A 67 -27.83 -1.86 16.15
CA LEU A 67 -27.60 -0.68 15.31
C LEU A 67 -26.73 0.37 16.01
N THR A 68 -26.49 0.27 17.33
CA THR A 68 -25.71 1.26 18.08
C THR A 68 -24.20 1.00 18.07
N ARG A 69 -23.71 -0.13 17.53
CA ARG A 69 -22.26 -0.38 17.37
C ARG A 69 -21.64 0.33 16.16
N SER A 70 -22.45 0.90 15.26
CA SER A 70 -21.96 1.58 14.06
C SER A 70 -21.44 3.00 14.33
N LEU A 71 -21.99 3.72 15.32
CA LEU A 71 -21.60 5.12 15.56
C LEU A 71 -20.18 5.27 16.14
N LEU A 72 -19.68 4.28 16.89
CA LEU A 72 -18.30 4.29 17.39
C LEU A 72 -17.24 4.04 16.31
N ALA A 73 -17.60 3.39 15.20
CA ALA A 73 -16.65 3.10 14.13
C ALA A 73 -16.19 4.40 13.42
N VAL A 74 -17.12 5.32 13.15
CA VAL A 74 -16.81 6.58 12.46
C VAL A 74 -15.86 7.45 13.28
N ALA A 75 -16.09 7.59 14.59
CA ALA A 75 -15.22 8.38 15.46
C ALA A 75 -13.79 7.81 15.54
N ALA A 76 -13.66 6.48 15.64
CA ALA A 76 -12.35 5.81 15.67
C ALA A 76 -11.59 5.92 14.33
N CYS A 77 -12.30 5.87 13.20
CA CYS A 77 -11.69 6.12 11.88
C CYS A 77 -11.16 7.54 11.77
N LEU A 78 -11.93 8.54 12.25
CA LEU A 78 -11.50 9.94 12.23
C LEU A 78 -10.29 10.18 13.15
N THR A 79 -10.25 9.58 14.35
CA THR A 79 -9.09 9.73 15.25
C THR A 79 -7.83 9.12 14.66
N LEU A 80 -7.91 7.92 14.06
CA LEU A 80 -6.77 7.29 13.40
C LEU A 80 -6.29 8.10 12.19
N ALA A 81 -7.22 8.58 11.35
CA ALA A 81 -6.88 9.42 10.19
C ALA A 81 -6.19 10.73 10.59
N LEU A 82 -6.63 11.36 11.68
CA LEU A 82 -5.99 12.57 12.22
C LEU A 82 -4.60 12.28 12.80
N ILE A 83 -4.43 11.19 13.55
CA ILE A 83 -3.12 10.78 14.08
C ILE A 83 -2.13 10.56 12.94
N ILE A 84 -2.55 9.85 11.89
CA ILE A 84 -1.74 9.63 10.69
C ILE A 84 -1.45 10.98 10.02
N HIS A 85 -2.45 11.82 9.76
CA HIS A 85 -2.24 13.10 9.08
C HIS A 85 -1.32 14.06 9.84
N ILE A 86 -1.40 14.09 11.17
CA ILE A 86 -0.57 14.95 12.03
C ILE A 86 0.85 14.39 12.18
N ASN A 87 0.99 13.06 12.24
CA ASN A 87 2.27 12.41 12.47
C ASN A 87 3.08 12.17 11.20
N PHE A 88 2.46 12.26 10.02
CA PHE A 88 3.21 12.16 8.77
C PHE A 88 4.11 13.39 8.62
N PRO A 89 5.45 13.22 8.66
CA PRO A 89 6.35 14.33 8.39
C PRO A 89 6.00 14.86 7.00
N LYS A 90 5.68 16.15 6.93
CA LYS A 90 5.50 16.84 5.66
C LYS A 90 6.80 16.61 4.90
N ARG A 91 6.73 15.83 3.81
CA ARG A 91 7.90 15.62 2.95
C ARG A 91 8.32 16.99 2.46
N HIS A 92 9.43 17.49 2.99
CA HIS A 92 10.01 18.72 2.49
C HIS A 92 10.45 18.44 1.05
N ALA A 93 10.07 19.33 0.14
CA ALA A 93 10.58 19.27 -1.23
C ALA A 93 12.10 19.48 -1.14
N THR A 94 12.86 18.46 -1.53
CA THR A 94 14.33 18.55 -1.58
C THR A 94 14.71 19.66 -2.54
N THR A 95 15.36 20.69 -2.02
CA THR A 95 15.87 21.82 -2.79
C THR A 95 17.31 21.54 -3.21
N ILE A 96 17.80 22.29 -4.20
CA ILE A 96 19.21 22.21 -4.61
C ILE A 96 20.18 22.49 -3.44
N ASN A 97 19.78 23.36 -2.51
CA ASN A 97 20.58 23.68 -1.33
C ASN A 97 20.69 22.50 -0.36
N ASP A 98 19.65 21.66 -0.26
CA ASP A 98 19.69 20.44 0.56
C ASP A 98 20.65 19.41 -0.05
N VAL A 99 20.74 19.37 -1.38
CA VAL A 99 21.68 18.52 -2.12
C VAL A 99 23.12 19.00 -1.88
N ASP A 100 23.39 20.29 -2.01
CA ASP A 100 24.73 20.87 -1.77
C ASP A 100 25.19 20.62 -0.32
N GLN A 101 24.27 20.73 0.64
CA GLN A 101 24.55 20.44 2.03
C GLN A 101 24.86 18.94 2.24
N ALA A 102 24.05 18.04 1.67
CA ALA A 102 24.29 16.61 1.77
C ALA A 102 25.63 16.22 1.12
N PHE A 103 25.96 16.82 -0.03
CA PHE A 103 27.25 16.64 -0.71
C PHE A 103 28.42 17.05 0.18
N SER A 104 28.31 18.19 0.85
CA SER A 104 29.33 18.71 1.77
C SER A 104 29.54 17.83 3.02
N GLN A 105 28.58 16.97 3.36
CA GLN A 105 28.67 16.03 4.50
C GLN A 105 29.39 14.73 4.15
N LEU A 106 29.62 14.43 2.86
CA LEU A 106 30.40 13.27 2.44
C LEU A 106 31.90 13.46 2.73
N SER A 107 32.63 12.34 2.78
CA SER A 107 34.09 12.39 2.85
C SER A 107 34.68 12.94 1.55
N THR A 108 35.91 13.49 1.60
CA THR A 108 36.57 14.04 0.42
C THR A 108 36.74 12.99 -0.70
N ASP A 109 36.99 11.74 -0.32
CA ASP A 109 37.15 10.64 -1.28
C ASP A 109 35.81 10.31 -1.96
N ASP A 110 34.71 10.26 -1.19
CA ASP A 110 33.37 10.01 -1.72
C ASP A 110 32.88 11.15 -2.63
N GLN A 111 33.21 12.40 -2.29
CA GLN A 111 32.91 13.55 -3.13
C GLN A 111 33.61 13.45 -4.50
N ALA A 112 34.89 13.10 -4.51
CA ALA A 112 35.66 12.93 -5.74
C ALA A 112 35.10 11.79 -6.60
N TYR A 113 34.77 10.66 -5.98
CA TYR A 113 34.15 9.52 -6.67
C TYR A 113 32.83 9.89 -7.34
N LEU A 114 31.93 10.59 -6.63
CA LEU A 114 30.65 10.99 -7.21
C LEU A 114 30.84 11.92 -8.41
N VAL A 115 31.75 12.90 -8.31
CA VAL A 115 32.04 13.81 -9.43
C VAL A 115 32.58 13.04 -10.63
N GLU A 116 33.50 12.09 -10.42
CA GLU A 116 34.07 11.26 -11.47
C GLU A 116 33.00 10.40 -12.18
N VAL A 117 32.11 9.75 -11.42
CA VAL A 117 31.03 8.93 -11.97
C VAL A 117 30.10 9.73 -12.88
N TYR A 118 29.75 10.97 -12.52
CA TYR A 118 28.89 11.82 -13.35
C TYR A 118 29.61 12.49 -14.51
N GLN A 119 30.93 12.67 -14.43
CA GLN A 119 31.75 13.21 -15.52
C GLN A 119 31.98 12.19 -16.64
N GLU A 120 32.09 10.91 -16.29
CA GLU A 120 32.24 9.80 -17.24
C GLU A 120 30.90 9.34 -17.84
N ASP A 121 29.77 9.88 -17.38
CA ASP A 121 28.45 9.49 -17.88
C ASP A 121 28.11 10.23 -19.19
N VAL A 122 27.93 9.45 -20.26
CA VAL A 122 27.71 9.90 -21.65
C VAL A 122 26.47 10.79 -21.81
N PHE A 123 25.56 10.78 -20.82
CA PHE A 123 24.31 11.55 -20.84
C PHE A 123 24.45 13.04 -20.50
N ILE A 124 25.62 13.50 -20.03
CA ILE A 124 25.85 14.92 -19.64
C ILE A 124 26.73 15.69 -20.66
N HIS A 125 27.12 15.05 -21.77
CA HIS A 125 27.90 15.68 -22.86
C HIS A 125 27.04 16.36 -23.94
#